data_AF-A0A0D8XZ18-F1
#
_entry.id   AF-A0A0D8XZ18-F1
#
_cell.length_a   1.000
_cell.length_b   1.000
_cell.length_c   1.000
_cell.angle_alpha   90.00
_cell.angle_beta   90.00
_cell.angle_gamma   90.00
#
_symmetry.space_group_name_H-M   'P 1'
#
loop_
_entity.id
_entity.type
_entity.pdbx_description
1 polymer ?
#
loop_
_entity_poly.entity_id
_entity_poly.type
_entity_poly.pdbx_seq_one_letter_code
_entity_poly.pdbx_strand_id
1 'polypeptide(L)'
;MQNMQVVLIIERFVATVLVDTYETLYQSLGTVLVTILILVTTVEVGIGYETLFANVLMTNSMLHSDVKSNAVTITFIVISIISCLSLFITFSLYCYNSRREKRKTLTSRYQTLENISMSALLCIISVIQLVTFAIYASSMTYLRMRLMDHPLLDAYKELAYLVPLNTFLIPIGTLIFFKVSKRNRRYASINLINMKTQGDEGWQNYSKLLNRQWK
;
A
#
# COMPACT_ATOMS: atom_id res chain seq x y z
N MET A 1 -0.15 -10.04 -4.02
CA MET A 1 -0.09 -8.62 -3.59
C MET A 1 -1.14 -8.27 -2.54
N GLN A 2 -2.41 -8.66 -2.73
CA GLN A 2 -3.47 -8.40 -1.75
C GLN A 2 -3.16 -8.91 -0.33
N ASN A 3 -2.63 -10.12 -0.18
CA ASN A 3 -2.30 -10.68 1.14
C ASN A 3 -1.24 -9.84 1.89
N MET A 4 -0.27 -9.31 1.17
CA MET A 4 0.74 -8.41 1.73
C MET A 4 0.10 -7.10 2.22
N GLN A 5 -0.81 -6.53 1.45
CA GLN A 5 -1.53 -5.32 1.82
C GLN A 5 -2.38 -5.54 3.08
N VAL A 6 -3.09 -6.67 3.20
CA VAL A 6 -3.89 -7.00 4.39
C VAL A 6 -3.01 -7.15 5.63
N VAL A 7 -1.87 -7.83 5.51
CA VAL A 7 -0.91 -7.98 6.61
C VAL A 7 -0.38 -6.63 7.08
N LEU A 8 -0.02 -5.73 6.15
CA LEU A 8 0.43 -4.38 6.49
C LEU A 8 -0.68 -3.57 7.18
N ILE A 9 -1.94 -3.76 6.79
CA ILE A 9 -3.07 -3.09 7.45
C ILE A 9 -3.25 -3.59 8.88
N ILE A 10 -3.15 -4.91 9.11
CA ILE A 10 -3.23 -5.50 10.44
C ILE A 10 -2.10 -4.97 11.32
N GLU A 11 -0.87 -4.95 10.81
CA GLU A 11 0.28 -4.40 11.52
C GLU A 11 0.04 -2.92 11.89
N ARG A 12 -0.45 -2.11 10.96
CA ARG A 12 -0.75 -0.68 11.21
C ARG A 12 -1.92 -0.50 12.19
N PHE A 13 -2.92 -1.37 12.17
CA PHE A 13 -4.02 -1.36 13.12
C PHE A 13 -3.52 -1.63 14.54
N VAL A 14 -2.71 -2.68 14.71
CA VAL A 14 -2.09 -3.01 16.01
C VAL A 14 -1.18 -1.89 16.48
N ALA A 15 -0.34 -1.32 15.60
CA ALA A 15 0.53 -0.19 15.93
C ALA A 15 -0.24 1.09 16.29
N THR A 16 -1.48 1.24 15.83
CA THR A 16 -2.33 2.40 16.12
C THR A 16 -3.10 2.24 17.45
N VAL A 17 -3.68 1.05 17.68
CA VAL A 17 -4.54 0.74 18.82
C VAL A 17 -3.74 0.34 20.06
N LEU A 18 -2.70 -0.48 19.90
CA LEU A 18 -1.91 -1.08 20.98
C LEU A 18 -0.47 -0.54 20.98
N VAL A 19 -0.32 0.78 21.04
CA VAL A 19 0.99 1.46 20.93
C VAL A 19 2.02 0.92 21.94
N ASP A 20 1.62 0.78 23.21
CA ASP A 20 2.54 0.45 24.29
C ASP A 20 2.99 -1.03 24.23
N THR A 21 2.11 -1.93 23.77
CA THR A 21 2.43 -3.35 23.52
C THR A 21 3.23 -3.52 22.24
N TYR A 22 2.95 -2.73 21.21
CA TYR A 22 3.69 -2.76 19.96
C TYR A 22 5.15 -2.36 20.16
N GLU A 23 5.46 -1.40 21.04
CA GLU A 23 6.83 -0.97 21.33
C GLU A 23 7.73 -2.10 21.86
N THR A 24 7.16 -3.06 22.58
CA THR A 24 7.90 -4.20 23.14
C THR A 24 7.87 -5.44 22.25
N LEU A 25 6.81 -5.63 21.44
CA LEU A 25 6.56 -6.86 20.69
C LEU A 25 6.60 -6.71 19.15
N TYR A 26 7.02 -5.56 18.61
CA TYR A 26 7.00 -5.31 17.17
C TYR A 26 7.75 -6.37 16.35
N GLN A 27 8.89 -6.88 16.85
CA GLN A 27 9.68 -7.90 16.14
C GLN A 27 8.95 -9.24 16.05
N SER A 28 8.36 -9.69 17.16
CA SER A 28 7.62 -10.96 17.21
C SER A 28 6.33 -10.90 16.41
N LEU A 29 5.64 -9.76 16.41
CA LEU A 29 4.44 -9.57 15.61
C LEU A 29 4.77 -9.59 14.11
N GLY A 30 5.85 -8.91 13.71
CA GLY A 30 6.32 -8.90 12.34
C GLY A 30 6.68 -10.31 11.82
N THR A 31 7.43 -11.10 12.59
CA THR A 31 7.79 -12.47 12.19
C THR A 31 6.55 -13.37 12.05
N VAL A 32 5.63 -13.33 13.01
CA VAL A 32 4.37 -14.10 12.93
C VAL A 32 3.58 -13.72 11.68
N LEU A 33 3.39 -12.43 11.42
CA LEU A 33 2.66 -11.96 10.25
C LEU A 33 3.32 -12.38 8.92
N VAL A 34 4.65 -12.33 8.83
CA VAL A 34 5.38 -12.77 7.64
C VAL A 34 5.26 -14.29 7.44
N THR A 35 5.34 -15.08 8.52
CA THR A 35 5.17 -16.53 8.41
C THR A 35 3.77 -16.91 7.92
N ILE A 36 2.72 -16.26 8.45
CA ILE A 36 1.34 -16.44 8.00
C ILE A 36 1.21 -16.03 6.53
N LEU A 37 1.80 -14.89 6.14
CA LEU A 37 1.76 -14.42 4.76
C LEU A 37 2.33 -15.46 3.79
N ILE A 38 3.50 -16.01 4.09
CA ILE A 38 4.16 -17.02 3.25
C ILE A 38 3.31 -18.30 3.18
N LEU A 39 2.73 -18.73 4.30
CA LEU A 39 1.91 -19.94 4.34
C LEU A 39 0.63 -19.76 3.53
N VAL A 40 -0.05 -18.63 3.67
CA VAL A 40 -1.27 -18.34 2.89
C VAL A 40 -0.95 -18.26 1.39
N THR A 41 0.11 -17.54 1.00
CA THR A 41 0.46 -17.41 -0.42
C THR A 41 0.91 -18.74 -1.03
N THR A 42 1.64 -19.57 -0.30
CA THR A 42 2.06 -20.90 -0.78
C THR A 42 0.87 -21.85 -0.96
N VAL A 43 -0.09 -21.84 -0.04
CA VAL A 43 -1.33 -22.62 -0.16
C VAL A 43 -2.16 -22.15 -1.36
N GLU A 44 -2.35 -20.84 -1.54
CA GLU A 44 -3.05 -20.28 -2.71
C GLU A 44 -2.39 -20.69 -4.03
N VAL A 45 -1.06 -20.59 -4.11
CA VAL A 45 -0.31 -21.00 -5.30
C VAL A 45 -0.41 -22.51 -5.52
N GLY A 46 -0.34 -23.33 -4.46
CA GLY A 46 -0.48 -24.78 -4.56
C GLY A 46 -1.83 -25.22 -5.09
N ILE A 47 -2.92 -24.65 -4.56
CA ILE A 47 -4.30 -24.92 -5.04
C ILE A 47 -4.48 -24.39 -6.48
N GLY A 48 -3.92 -23.22 -6.77
CA GLY A 48 -3.94 -22.64 -8.12
C GLY A 48 -3.18 -23.51 -9.13
N TYR A 49 -2.06 -24.10 -8.73
CA TYR A 49 -1.23 -24.94 -9.58
C TYR A 49 -1.96 -26.21 -10.02
N GLU A 50 -2.63 -26.92 -9.10
CA GLU A 50 -3.40 -28.12 -9.45
C GLU A 50 -4.60 -27.82 -10.36
N THR A 51 -5.21 -26.63 -10.22
CA THR A 51 -6.39 -26.25 -11.02
C THR A 51 -6.05 -25.69 -12.41
N LEU A 52 -4.90 -25.03 -12.58
CA LEU A 52 -4.44 -24.44 -13.84
C LEU A 52 -3.75 -25.44 -14.79
N PHE A 53 -2.88 -26.32 -14.27
CA PHE A 53 -2.14 -27.26 -15.13
C PHE A 53 -3.02 -28.40 -15.67
N ALA A 54 -4.16 -28.66 -15.02
CA ALA A 54 -5.02 -29.77 -15.39
C ALA A 54 -5.86 -29.54 -16.65
N ASN A 55 -6.03 -28.30 -17.18
CA ASN A 55 -6.91 -28.13 -18.36
C ASN A 55 -6.59 -27.06 -19.42
N VAL A 56 -6.00 -25.88 -19.18
CA VAL A 56 -5.70 -24.92 -20.29
C VAL A 56 -4.62 -23.93 -19.85
N LEU A 57 -3.64 -23.65 -20.72
CA LEU A 57 -2.71 -22.52 -20.59
C LEU A 57 -3.52 -21.21 -20.72
N MET A 58 -4.07 -20.69 -19.62
CA MET A 58 -4.79 -19.41 -19.63
C MET A 58 -4.02 -18.35 -18.84
N THR A 59 -3.52 -17.35 -19.55
CA THR A 59 -2.98 -16.10 -19.02
C THR A 59 -4.06 -15.23 -18.35
N ASN A 60 -5.35 -15.47 -18.65
CA ASN A 60 -6.46 -14.63 -18.23
C ASN A 60 -7.59 -15.42 -17.56
N SER A 61 -7.66 -15.37 -16.22
CA SER A 61 -8.63 -16.16 -15.43
C SER A 61 -10.10 -15.85 -15.73
N MET A 62 -10.43 -14.65 -16.22
CA MET A 62 -11.81 -14.19 -16.37
C MET A 62 -12.56 -14.66 -17.62
N LEU A 63 -11.92 -15.41 -18.54
CA LEU A 63 -12.59 -15.94 -19.74
C LEU A 63 -12.84 -17.45 -19.66
N HIS A 64 -13.33 -17.95 -18.53
CA HIS A 64 -13.64 -19.37 -18.40
C HIS A 64 -14.96 -19.73 -19.13
N SER A 65 -15.14 -21.00 -19.49
CA SER A 65 -16.44 -21.52 -19.93
C SER A 65 -17.50 -21.42 -18.81
N ASP A 66 -18.77 -21.37 -19.20
CA ASP A 66 -19.89 -20.82 -18.42
C ASP A 66 -20.02 -21.32 -16.97
N VAL A 67 -19.67 -22.58 -16.66
CA VAL A 67 -19.82 -23.13 -15.30
C VAL A 67 -18.73 -22.63 -14.34
N LYS A 68 -17.48 -22.53 -14.81
CA LYS A 68 -16.33 -22.06 -14.00
C LYS A 68 -16.18 -20.53 -14.06
N SER A 69 -16.83 -19.87 -15.02
CA SER A 69 -16.83 -18.41 -15.11
C SER A 69 -17.51 -17.76 -13.90
N ASN A 70 -18.62 -18.32 -13.42
CA ASN A 70 -19.32 -17.77 -12.26
C ASN A 70 -18.44 -17.80 -11.00
N ALA A 71 -17.69 -18.89 -10.79
CA ALA A 71 -16.76 -18.98 -9.66
C ALA A 71 -15.69 -17.88 -9.72
N VAL A 72 -15.07 -17.67 -10.89
CA VAL A 72 -14.05 -16.61 -11.07
C VAL A 72 -14.64 -15.21 -10.86
N THR A 73 -15.83 -14.94 -11.40
CA THR A 73 -16.51 -13.65 -11.20
C THR A 73 -16.83 -13.42 -9.72
N ILE A 74 -17.30 -14.45 -9.00
CA ILE A 74 -17.54 -14.38 -7.56
C ILE A 74 -16.25 -14.09 -6.79
N THR A 75 -15.15 -14.81 -7.09
CA THR A 75 -13.85 -14.56 -6.45
C THR A 75 -13.39 -13.12 -6.67
N PHE A 76 -13.59 -12.58 -7.86
CA PHE A 76 -13.19 -11.21 -8.17
C PHE A 76 -14.05 -10.16 -7.47
N ILE A 77 -15.36 -10.40 -7.33
CA ILE A 77 -16.26 -9.55 -6.54
C ILE A 77 -15.79 -9.55 -5.08
N VAL A 78 -15.47 -10.71 -4.52
CA VAL A 78 -14.93 -10.83 -3.16
C VAL A 78 -13.61 -10.06 -3.02
N ILE A 79 -12.68 -10.20 -3.96
CA ILE A 79 -11.41 -9.45 -3.97
C ILE A 79 -11.64 -7.94 -4.04
N SER A 80 -12.60 -7.50 -4.84
CA SER A 80 -12.97 -6.09 -4.98
C SER A 80 -13.57 -5.53 -3.68
N ILE A 81 -14.47 -6.28 -3.03
CA ILE A 81 -15.04 -5.91 -1.73
C ILE A 81 -13.94 -5.80 -0.67
N ILE A 82 -13.05 -6.79 -0.57
CA ILE A 82 -11.92 -6.76 0.36
C ILE A 82 -11.02 -5.56 0.07
N SER A 83 -10.75 -5.25 -1.19
CA SER A 83 -9.95 -4.09 -1.58
C SER A 83 -10.60 -2.76 -1.16
N CYS A 84 -11.91 -2.62 -1.35
CA CYS A 84 -12.67 -1.45 -0.88
C CYS A 84 -12.64 -1.32 0.65
N LEU A 85 -12.86 -2.43 1.37
CA LEU A 85 -12.79 -2.45 2.85
C LEU A 85 -11.37 -2.09 3.33
N SER A 86 -10.35 -2.61 2.67
CA SER A 86 -8.95 -2.32 2.99
C SER A 86 -8.62 -0.83 2.81
N LEU A 87 -9.12 -0.22 1.73
CA LEU A 87 -8.99 1.22 1.48
C LEU A 87 -9.73 2.03 2.55
N PHE A 88 -10.95 1.64 2.89
CA PHE A 88 -11.73 2.31 3.92
C PHE A 88 -11.01 2.27 5.28
N ILE A 89 -10.55 1.09 5.72
CA ILE A 89 -9.82 0.93 6.99
C ILE A 89 -8.53 1.76 7.00
N THR A 90 -7.73 1.71 5.92
CA THR A 90 -6.48 2.49 5.83
C THR A 90 -6.74 3.99 5.86
N PHE A 91 -7.78 4.47 5.17
CA PHE A 91 -8.18 5.86 5.18
C PHE A 91 -8.69 6.30 6.56
N SER A 92 -9.51 5.48 7.22
CA SER A 92 -9.96 5.72 8.59
C SER A 92 -8.78 5.79 9.56
N LEU A 93 -7.80 4.88 9.45
CA LEU A 93 -6.58 4.91 10.24
C LEU A 93 -5.75 6.17 9.97
N TYR A 94 -5.63 6.59 8.71
CA TYR A 94 -4.96 7.85 8.35
C TYR A 94 -5.65 9.06 8.99
N CYS A 95 -6.97 9.17 8.87
CA CYS A 95 -7.74 10.26 9.48
C CYS A 95 -7.64 10.26 11.00
N TYR A 96 -7.73 9.08 11.63
CA TYR A 96 -7.59 8.93 13.07
C TYR A 96 -6.20 9.36 13.55
N ASN A 97 -5.14 8.84 12.91
CA ASN A 97 -3.77 9.18 13.27
C ASN A 97 -3.43 10.65 12.99
N SER A 98 -4.00 11.25 11.95
CA SER A 98 -3.83 12.67 11.65
C SER A 98 -4.53 13.60 12.65
N ARG A 99 -5.62 13.15 13.28
CA ARG A 99 -6.38 13.92 14.27
C ARG A 99 -5.91 13.68 15.71
N ARG A 100 -5.17 12.61 15.96
CA ARG A 100 -4.66 12.26 17.29
C ARG A 100 -3.70 13.33 17.80
N GLU A 101 -3.94 13.84 19.00
CA GLU A 101 -2.99 14.72 19.68
C GLU A 101 -1.64 14.01 19.86
N LYS A 102 -0.58 14.74 19.53
CA LYS A 102 0.79 14.24 19.64
C LYS A 102 1.13 14.06 21.11
N ARG A 103 1.29 12.80 21.57
CA ARG A 103 1.70 12.48 22.95
C ARG A 103 3.01 13.19 23.32
N LYS A 104 3.25 13.42 24.62
CA LYS A 104 4.38 14.25 25.11
C LYS A 104 5.76 13.63 24.85
N THR A 105 5.88 12.31 24.71
CA THR A 105 7.18 11.64 24.54
C THR A 105 7.67 11.69 23.08
N LEU A 106 8.99 11.85 22.89
CA LEU A 106 9.63 11.89 21.57
C LEU A 106 9.37 10.61 20.76
N THR A 107 9.47 9.44 21.41
CA THR A 107 9.26 8.13 20.77
C THR A 107 7.84 7.98 20.23
N SER A 108 6.82 8.32 21.03
CA SER A 108 5.43 8.21 20.61
C SER A 108 5.08 9.18 19.48
N ARG A 109 5.68 10.38 19.46
CA ARG A 109 5.54 11.33 18.35
C ARG A 109 6.14 10.82 17.07
N TYR A 110 7.31 10.19 17.15
CA TYR A 110 7.97 9.58 15.99
C TYR A 110 7.11 8.44 15.42
N GLN A 111 6.66 7.51 16.26
CA GLN A 111 5.78 6.41 15.87
C GLN A 111 4.47 6.90 15.23
N THR A 112 3.86 7.94 15.79
CA THR A 112 2.62 8.52 15.23
C THR A 112 2.88 9.13 13.85
N LEU A 113 3.97 9.87 13.67
CA LEU A 113 4.34 10.44 12.36
C LEU A 113 4.67 9.36 11.32
N GLU A 114 5.34 8.29 11.76
CA GLU A 114 5.62 7.12 10.92
C GLU A 114 4.31 6.43 10.50
N ASN A 115 3.41 6.17 11.45
CA ASN A 115 2.11 5.57 11.16
C ASN A 115 1.27 6.43 10.21
N ILE A 116 1.23 7.75 10.36
CA ILE A 116 0.54 8.65 9.41
C ILE A 116 1.15 8.51 8.01
N SER A 117 2.48 8.55 7.90
CA SER A 117 3.18 8.44 6.62
C SER A 117 2.97 7.08 5.95
N MET A 118 2.99 5.99 6.73
CA MET A 118 2.79 4.64 6.23
C MET A 118 1.34 4.38 5.85
N SER A 119 0.36 4.85 6.64
CA SER A 119 -1.06 4.78 6.28
C SER A 119 -1.37 5.57 5.01
N ALA A 120 -0.75 6.73 4.81
CA ALA A 120 -0.90 7.51 3.57
C ALA A 120 -0.34 6.75 2.35
N LEU A 121 0.83 6.14 2.48
CA LEU A 121 1.42 5.30 1.43
C LEU A 121 0.53 4.10 1.11
N LEU A 122 0.03 3.39 2.13
CA LEU A 122 -0.89 2.27 1.97
C LEU A 122 -2.18 2.70 1.26
N CYS A 123 -2.71 3.88 1.57
CA CYS A 123 -3.87 4.43 0.87
C CYS A 123 -3.59 4.63 -0.63
N ILE A 124 -2.42 5.17 -1.01
CA ILE A 124 -2.02 5.33 -2.42
C ILE A 124 -1.95 3.97 -3.12
N ILE A 125 -1.29 2.99 -2.49
CA ILE A 125 -1.17 1.62 -3.03
C ILE A 125 -2.56 0.99 -3.22
N SER A 126 -3.43 1.12 -2.21
CA SER A 126 -4.82 0.63 -2.26
C SER A 126 -5.60 1.25 -3.42
N VAL A 127 -5.46 2.56 -3.66
CA VAL A 127 -6.14 3.26 -4.76
C VAL A 127 -5.63 2.77 -6.11
N ILE A 128 -4.31 2.69 -6.31
CA ILE A 128 -3.72 2.17 -7.56
C ILE A 128 -4.26 0.77 -7.84
N GLN A 129 -4.20 -0.12 -6.85
CA GLN A 129 -4.66 -1.49 -6.97
C GLN A 129 -6.16 -1.57 -7.30
N LEU A 130 -7.01 -0.80 -6.61
CA LEU A 130 -8.45 -0.77 -6.85
C LEU A 130 -8.78 -0.28 -8.26
N VAL A 131 -8.15 0.80 -8.71
CA VAL A 131 -8.37 1.36 -10.05
C VAL A 131 -7.91 0.38 -11.11
N THR A 132 -6.73 -0.22 -10.97
CA THR A 132 -6.22 -1.19 -11.96
C THR A 132 -7.10 -2.43 -12.03
N PHE A 133 -7.58 -2.95 -10.89
CA PHE A 133 -8.51 -4.08 -10.89
C PHE A 133 -9.89 -3.73 -11.46
N ALA A 134 -10.41 -2.53 -11.20
CA ALA A 134 -11.67 -2.07 -11.77
C ALA A 134 -11.60 -1.96 -13.30
N ILE A 135 -10.49 -1.41 -13.83
CA ILE A 135 -10.25 -1.35 -15.28
C ILE A 135 -10.13 -2.77 -15.84
N TYR A 136 -9.34 -3.64 -15.21
CA TYR A 136 -9.21 -5.05 -15.64
C TYR A 136 -10.57 -5.75 -15.76
N ALA A 137 -11.39 -5.66 -14.71
CA ALA A 137 -12.72 -6.27 -14.67
C ALA A 137 -13.64 -5.70 -15.76
N SER A 138 -13.60 -4.39 -15.96
CA SER A 138 -14.44 -3.70 -16.95
C SER A 138 -14.04 -4.10 -18.36
N SER A 139 -12.75 -4.06 -18.69
CA SER A 139 -12.20 -4.49 -19.99
C SER A 139 -12.54 -5.94 -20.29
N MET A 140 -12.44 -6.81 -19.29
CA MET A 140 -12.67 -8.23 -19.49
C MET A 140 -14.15 -8.59 -19.63
N THR A 141 -15.01 -7.92 -18.87
CA THR A 141 -16.48 -8.02 -19.03
C THR A 141 -16.90 -7.51 -20.41
N TYR A 142 -16.31 -6.41 -20.87
CA TYR A 142 -16.56 -5.87 -22.21
C TYR A 142 -16.17 -6.85 -23.32
N LEU A 143 -14.97 -7.45 -23.22
CA LEU A 143 -14.52 -8.45 -24.19
C LEU A 143 -15.45 -9.67 -24.25
N ARG A 144 -15.92 -10.14 -23.10
CA ARG A 144 -16.88 -11.24 -23.02
C ARG A 144 -18.22 -10.91 -23.67
N MET A 145 -18.73 -9.70 -23.51
CA MET A 145 -20.05 -9.32 -24.04
C MET A 145 -20.05 -9.00 -25.54
N ARG A 146 -18.93 -8.51 -26.09
CA ARG A 146 -18.91 -7.89 -27.43
C ARG A 146 -17.98 -8.55 -28.45
N LEU A 147 -16.93 -9.27 -28.03
CA LEU A 147 -15.86 -9.72 -28.91
C LEU A 147 -15.57 -11.22 -28.84
N MET A 148 -16.47 -12.05 -28.30
CA MET A 148 -16.22 -13.51 -28.19
C MET A 148 -15.91 -14.19 -29.53
N ASP A 149 -16.49 -13.72 -30.64
CA ASP A 149 -16.31 -14.32 -31.97
C ASP A 149 -15.23 -13.62 -32.83
N HIS A 150 -14.52 -12.63 -32.29
CA HIS A 150 -13.56 -11.84 -33.07
C HIS A 150 -12.21 -12.58 -33.20
N PRO A 151 -11.59 -12.65 -34.38
CA PRO A 151 -10.33 -13.40 -34.59
C PRO A 151 -9.13 -12.83 -33.80
N LEU A 152 -9.19 -11.56 -33.39
CA LEU A 152 -8.16 -10.90 -32.57
C LEU A 152 -8.43 -10.93 -31.06
N LEU A 153 -9.40 -11.71 -30.60
CA LEU A 153 -9.79 -11.76 -29.19
C LEU A 153 -8.61 -12.04 -28.26
N ASP A 154 -7.68 -12.90 -28.66
CA ASP A 154 -6.50 -13.25 -27.83
C ASP A 154 -5.52 -12.08 -27.68
N ALA A 155 -5.31 -11.27 -28.74
CA ALA A 155 -4.51 -10.06 -28.63
C ALA A 155 -5.15 -9.03 -27.68
N TYR A 156 -6.49 -8.89 -27.72
CA TYR A 156 -7.19 -7.99 -26.81
C TYR A 156 -7.17 -8.47 -25.35
N LYS A 157 -7.17 -9.79 -25.11
CA LYS A 157 -7.02 -10.36 -23.77
C LYS A 157 -5.67 -10.02 -23.15
N GLU A 158 -4.58 -10.18 -23.91
CA GLU A 158 -3.24 -9.86 -23.43
C GLU A 158 -3.09 -8.35 -23.16
N LEU A 159 -3.66 -7.50 -24.01
CA LEU A 159 -3.72 -6.06 -23.77
C LEU A 159 -4.56 -5.68 -22.55
N ALA A 160 -5.64 -6.41 -22.29
CA ALA A 160 -6.48 -6.20 -21.13
C ALA A 160 -5.82 -6.69 -19.83
N TYR A 161 -4.78 -7.53 -19.87
CA TYR A 161 -4.14 -8.08 -18.68
C TYR A 161 -3.28 -7.03 -17.95
N LEU A 162 -3.89 -6.32 -17.00
CA LEU A 162 -3.28 -5.20 -16.28
C LEU A 162 -2.56 -5.58 -14.97
N VAL A 163 -2.51 -6.87 -14.62
CA VAL A 163 -1.84 -7.35 -13.39
C VAL A 163 -0.33 -7.02 -13.36
N PRO A 164 0.44 -7.20 -14.46
CA PRO A 164 1.85 -6.81 -14.50
C PRO A 164 2.04 -5.31 -14.34
N LEU A 165 1.12 -4.52 -14.89
CA LEU A 165 1.12 -3.06 -14.80
C LEU A 165 0.93 -2.60 -13.35
N ASN A 166 0.05 -3.24 -12.57
CA ASN A 166 -0.08 -2.98 -11.13
C ASN A 166 1.23 -3.27 -10.37
N THR A 167 1.89 -4.38 -10.70
CA THR A 167 3.17 -4.79 -10.09
C THR A 167 4.28 -3.77 -10.36
N PHE A 168 4.23 -3.06 -11.48
CA PHE A 168 5.16 -1.99 -11.83
C PHE A 168 4.79 -0.62 -11.25
N LEU A 169 3.50 -0.27 -11.22
CA LEU A 169 3.01 1.01 -10.71
C LEU A 169 3.22 1.16 -9.19
N ILE A 170 3.07 0.08 -8.42
CA ILE A 170 3.21 0.13 -6.95
C ILE A 170 4.62 0.61 -6.53
N PRO A 171 5.73 -0.01 -6.98
CA PRO A 171 7.08 0.47 -6.68
C PRO A 171 7.32 1.93 -7.10
N ILE A 172 6.82 2.33 -8.27
CA ILE A 172 6.95 3.71 -8.76
C ILE A 172 6.21 4.69 -7.85
N GLY A 173 4.95 4.39 -7.51
CA GLY A 173 4.16 5.21 -6.58
C GLY A 173 4.85 5.34 -5.22
N THR A 174 5.44 4.24 -4.74
CA THR A 174 6.20 4.21 -3.48
C THR A 174 7.45 5.09 -3.55
N LEU A 175 8.23 5.01 -4.64
CA LEU A 175 9.42 5.84 -4.86
C LEU A 175 9.09 7.33 -4.95
N ILE A 176 8.03 7.68 -5.67
CA ILE A 176 7.55 9.06 -5.77
C ILE A 176 7.14 9.57 -4.39
N PHE A 177 6.36 8.79 -3.64
CA PHE A 177 5.95 9.14 -2.28
C PHE A 177 7.16 9.37 -1.37
N PHE A 178 8.15 8.48 -1.38
CA PHE A 178 9.37 8.66 -0.58
C PHE A 178 10.15 9.91 -0.96
N LYS A 179 10.30 10.20 -2.27
CA LYS A 179 10.97 11.43 -2.72
C LYS A 179 10.23 12.69 -2.24
N VAL A 180 8.91 12.72 -2.39
CA VAL A 180 8.08 13.85 -1.95
C VAL A 180 8.11 14.00 -0.43
N SER A 181 7.97 12.91 0.32
CA SER A 181 8.00 12.91 1.79
C SER A 181 9.36 13.38 2.33
N LYS A 182 10.46 12.90 1.76
CA LYS A 182 11.82 13.34 2.11
C LYS A 182 12.02 14.83 1.82
N ARG A 183 11.53 15.30 0.68
CA ARG A 183 11.59 16.72 0.30
C ARG A 183 10.80 17.59 1.29
N ASN A 184 9.57 17.21 1.60
CA ASN A 184 8.72 17.96 2.53
C ASN A 184 9.32 18.01 3.94
N ARG A 185 9.90 16.90 4.43
CA ARG A 185 10.61 16.87 5.73
C ARG A 185 11.81 17.82 5.75
N ARG A 186 12.62 17.87 4.67
CA ARG A 186 13.75 18.80 4.56
C ARG A 186 13.31 20.25 4.61
N TYR A 187 12.27 20.62 3.84
CA TYR A 187 11.73 21.99 3.88
C TYR A 187 11.19 22.36 5.25
N ALA A 188 10.48 21.45 5.93
CA ALA A 188 9.99 21.69 7.29
C ALA A 188 11.13 21.92 8.29
N SER A 189 12.21 21.14 8.22
CA SER A 189 13.40 21.34 9.06
C SER A 189 14.09 22.67 8.78
N ILE A 190 14.28 23.04 7.52
CA ILE A 190 14.89 24.33 7.13
C ILE A 190 14.02 25.49 7.63
N ASN A 191 12.70 25.43 7.46
CA ASN A 191 11.79 26.47 7.94
C ASN A 191 11.78 26.59 9.46
N LEU A 192 11.83 25.47 10.20
CA LEU A 192 11.94 25.46 11.66
C LEU A 192 13.25 26.08 12.15
N ILE A 193 14.36 25.81 11.46
CA ILE A 193 15.66 26.43 11.76
C ILE A 193 15.58 27.93 11.48
N ASN A 194 15.08 28.34 10.31
CA ASN A 194 14.94 29.75 9.94
C ASN A 194 14.05 30.54 10.92
N MET A 195 12.96 29.93 11.40
CA MET A 195 12.11 30.52 12.45
C MET A 195 12.85 30.67 13.80
N LYS A 196 13.66 29.68 14.19
CA LYS A 196 14.47 29.76 15.42
C LYS A 196 15.66 30.72 15.32
N THR A 197 16.03 31.12 14.11
CA THR A 197 17.12 32.08 13.85
C THR A 197 16.64 33.52 13.64
N GLN A 198 15.34 33.80 13.68
CA GLN A 198 14.81 35.17 13.66
C GLN A 198 14.54 35.66 15.09
N GLY A 199 15.18 36.76 15.48
CA GLY A 199 15.12 37.36 16.83
C GLY A 199 16.46 37.33 17.58
N ASP A 200 16.49 37.82 18.83
CA ASP A 200 17.70 37.88 19.66
C ASP A 200 18.36 36.51 19.90
N GLU A 201 17.56 35.43 19.99
CA GLU A 201 18.06 34.06 20.11
C GLU A 201 18.81 33.58 18.86
N GLY A 202 18.41 34.05 17.67
CA GLY A 202 19.06 33.75 16.41
C GLY A 202 20.42 34.40 16.27
N TRP A 203 20.53 35.67 16.68
CA TRP A 203 21.80 36.41 16.78
C TRP A 203 22.75 35.76 17.79
N GLN A 204 22.24 35.32 18.93
CA GLN A 204 23.05 34.62 19.94
C GLN A 204 23.59 33.28 19.42
N ASN A 205 22.80 32.50 18.67
CA ASN A 205 23.27 31.25 18.09
C ASN A 205 24.29 31.47 16.96
N TYR A 206 24.05 32.47 16.10
CA TYR A 206 24.96 32.82 15.02
C TYR A 206 26.31 33.34 15.56
N SER A 207 26.29 34.22 16.56
CA SER A 207 27.51 34.73 17.21
C SER A 207 28.29 33.65 17.97
N LYS A 208 27.61 32.67 18.60
CA LYS A 208 28.26 31.51 19.24
C LYS A 208 28.98 30.61 18.23
N LEU A 209 28.40 30.43 17.05
CA LEU A 209 28.99 29.66 15.95
C LEU A 209 30.20 30.40 15.36
N LEU A 210 30.08 31.71 15.15
CA LEU A 210 31.16 32.56 14.64
C LEU A 210 32.38 32.58 15.59
N ASN A 211 32.14 32.76 16.90
CA ASN A 211 33.21 32.71 17.91
C ASN A 211 33.90 31.35 18.03
N ARG A 212 33.25 30.26 17.61
CA ARG A 212 33.86 28.92 17.56
C ARG A 212 34.70 28.68 16.31
N GLN A 213 34.49 29.44 15.25
CA GLN A 213 35.30 29.32 14.01
C GLN A 213 36.58 30.15 14.06
N TRP A 214 36.66 31.15 14.95
CA TRP A 214 37.78 32.08 15.07
C TRP A 214 38.68 31.81 16.31
N LYS A 215 38.45 30.70 17.01
CA LYS A 215 39.36 30.09 17.98
C LYS A 215 39.90 28.80 17.39
#